data_AF-A0A1E7LY43-F1
#
_entry.id   AF-A0A1E7LY43-F1
#
_cell.length_a   1.000
_cell.length_b   1.000
_cell.length_c   1.000
_cell.angle_alpha   90.00
_cell.angle_beta   90.00
_cell.angle_gamma   90.00
#
_symmetry.space_group_name_H-M   'P 1'
#
loop_
_entity.id
_entity.type
_entity.pdbx_description
1 polymer ?
#
loop_
_entity_poly.entity_id
_entity_poly.type
_entity_poly.pdbx_seq_one_letter_code
_entity_poly.pdbx_strand_id
1 'polypeptide(L)' 'MAPFQGISVGIDRKSPVSWPLFERHRSFRYTGTLRSVTYTPGAPGPGAPEAVAAALKQAAAAFE' A
#
# COMPACT_ATOMS: atom_id res chain seq x y z
N MET A 1 -3.86 13.73 -5.60
CA MET A 1 -4.13 12.28 -5.49
C MET A 1 -3.03 11.68 -4.63
N ALA A 2 -3.31 11.36 -3.37
CA ALA A 2 -2.32 10.87 -2.43
C ALA A 2 -2.37 9.33 -2.38
N PRO A 3 -1.42 8.59 -2.98
CA PRO A 3 -1.35 7.13 -2.87
C PRO A 3 -0.81 6.68 -1.50
N PHE A 4 -1.09 7.44 -0.44
CA PHE A 4 -0.41 7.34 0.85
C PHE A 4 -1.28 6.66 1.90
N GLN A 5 -1.69 5.43 1.63
CA GLN A 5 -2.03 4.54 2.74
C GLN A 5 -0.80 3.71 3.06
N GLY A 6 -0.27 3.90 4.27
CA GLY A 6 0.70 2.97 4.84
C GLY A 6 0.07 1.62 5.17
N ILE A 7 0.78 0.80 5.93
CA ILE A 7 0.30 -0.53 6.31
C ILE A 7 -0.81 -0.39 7.37
N SER A 8 -1.99 -0.91 7.06
CA SER A 8 -3.11 -0.99 8.00
C SER A 8 -3.09 -2.36 8.70
N VAL A 9 -3.04 -2.37 10.03
CA VAL A 9 -3.04 -3.61 10.83
C VAL A 9 -4.33 -3.71 11.64
N GLY A 10 -5.02 -4.84 11.53
CA GLY A 10 -6.25 -5.10 12.29
C GLY A 10 -7.49 -4.37 11.79
N ILE A 11 -7.38 -3.41 10.88
CA ILE A 11 -8.53 -2.80 10.18
C ILE A 11 -8.07 -1.99 8.97
N ASP A 12 -8.69 -2.18 7.81
CA ASP A 12 -8.51 -1.30 6.65
C ASP A 12 -9.74 -0.38 6.49
N ARG A 13 -9.50 0.93 6.52
CA ARG A 13 -10.55 1.96 6.43
C ARG A 13 -10.74 2.52 5.02
N LYS A 14 -9.82 2.23 4.09
CA LYS A 14 -9.91 2.77 2.72
C LYS A 14 -10.31 1.73 1.67
N SER A 15 -10.50 0.46 2.07
CA SER A 15 -10.81 -0.62 1.13
C SER A 15 -12.21 -1.26 1.29
N PRO A 16 -13.33 -0.54 1.23
CA PRO A 16 -14.58 -1.18 0.84
C PRO A 16 -14.65 -1.27 -0.69
N VAL A 17 -14.49 -2.47 -1.25
CA VAL A 17 -14.80 -2.72 -2.69
C VAL A 17 -16.32 -2.85 -2.90
N SER A 18 -17.08 -3.20 -1.86
CA SER A 18 -18.55 -3.26 -1.87
C SER A 18 -19.16 -2.23 -0.91
N TRP A 19 -19.78 -1.19 -1.47
CA TRP A 19 -20.47 -0.16 -0.70
C TRP A 19 -21.67 -0.67 0.10
N PRO A 20 -22.58 -1.50 -0.47
CA PRO A 20 -23.70 -2.04 0.30
C PRO A 20 -23.25 -2.83 1.54
N LEU A 21 -22.13 -3.56 1.45
CA LEU A 21 -21.56 -4.28 2.59
C LEU A 21 -21.02 -3.30 3.65
N PHE A 22 -20.31 -2.26 3.22
CA PHE A 22 -19.76 -1.23 4.11
C PHE A 22 -20.85 -0.43 4.82
N GLU A 23 -21.94 -0.08 4.15
CA GLU A 23 -23.06 0.63 4.76
C GLU A 23 -23.73 -0.20 5.86
N ARG A 24 -23.85 -1.51 5.65
CA ARG A 24 -24.47 -2.43 6.62
C ARG A 24 -23.56 -2.80 7.78
N HIS A 25 -22.27 -2.99 7.53
CA HIS A 25 -21.36 -3.62 8.50
C HIS A 25 -20.11 -2.80 8.85
N ARG A 26 -19.85 -1.70 8.12
CA ARG A 26 -18.62 -0.91 8.20
C ARG A 26 -17.38 -1.78 7.92
N SER A 27 -16.19 -1.26 8.25
CA SER A 27 -14.96 -2.05 8.20
C SER A 27 -14.97 -3.13 9.29
N PHE A 28 -14.65 -4.36 8.91
CA PHE A 28 -14.49 -5.48 9.84
C PHE A 28 -13.17 -5.37 10.59
N ARG A 29 -13.22 -4.79 11.80
CA ARG A 29 -12.03 -4.72 12.66
C ARG A 29 -11.72 -6.07 13.29
N TYR A 30 -10.44 -6.41 13.38
CA TYR A 30 -9.95 -7.44 14.27
C TYR A 30 -10.25 -7.05 15.72
N THR A 31 -10.82 -7.96 16.50
CA THR A 31 -11.26 -7.72 17.89
C THR A 31 -10.39 -8.42 18.94
N GLY A 32 -9.45 -9.26 18.50
CA GLY A 32 -8.50 -9.92 19.40
C GLY A 32 -7.38 -8.99 19.87
N THR A 33 -6.48 -9.53 20.67
CA THR A 33 -5.27 -8.82 21.12
C THR A 33 -4.10 -9.11 20.17
N LEU A 34 -3.60 -8.07 19.49
CA LEU A 34 -2.36 -8.16 18.72
C LEU A 34 -1.17 -8.06 19.67
N ARG A 35 -0.37 -9.12 19.78
CA ARG A 35 0.85 -9.12 20.62
C ARG A 35 2.06 -8.54 19.88
N SER A 36 2.19 -8.86 18.59
CA SER A 36 3.26 -8.40 17.73
C SER A 36 2.81 -8.48 16.28
N VAL A 37 3.19 -7.50 15.47
CA VAL A 37 3.00 -7.51 14.02
C VAL A 37 4.31 -7.15 13.37
N THR A 38 4.81 -8.04 12.52
CA THR A 38 6.03 -7.82 11.75
C THR A 38 5.66 -7.82 10.28
N TYR A 39 6.00 -6.75 9.59
CA TYR A 39 5.90 -6.68 8.14
C TYR A 39 7.31 -6.63 7.56
N THR A 40 7.61 -7.60 6.68
CA THR A 40 8.83 -7.61 5.90
C THR A 40 8.43 -7.29 4.46
N PRO A 41 8.78 -6.10 3.93
CA PRO A 41 8.51 -5.79 2.54
C PRO A 41 9.25 -6.77 1.63
N GLY A 42 8.59 -7.18 0.55
CA GLY A 42 9.24 -7.88 -0.55
C GLY A 42 10.07 -6.92 -1.41
N ALA A 43 10.65 -7.45 -2.49
CA ALA A 43 11.31 -6.62 -3.49
C ALA A 43 10.34 -5.55 -4.03
N PRO A 44 10.81 -4.31 -4.28
CA PRO A 44 9.97 -3.28 -4.88
C PRO A 44 9.38 -3.75 -6.20
N GLY A 45 8.10 -3.45 -6.43
CA GLY A 45 7.44 -3.74 -7.69
C GLY A 45 8.01 -2.88 -8.85
N PRO A 46 7.74 -3.25 -10.11
CA PRO A 46 8.26 -2.52 -11.28
C PRO A 46 7.89 -1.02 -11.33
N GLY A 47 6.78 -0.63 -10.69
CA GLY A 47 6.32 0.76 -10.59
C GLY A 47 6.78 1.50 -9.33
N ALA A 48 7.70 0.93 -8.55
CA ALA A 48 8.22 1.59 -7.35
C ALA A 48 8.91 2.92 -7.73
N PRO A 49 8.70 4.01 -6.96
CA PRO A 49 9.29 5.31 -7.26
C PRO A 49 10.81 5.27 -7.48
N GLU A 50 11.51 4.42 -6.74
CA GLU A 50 12.95 4.23 -6.84
C GLU A 50 13.34 3.57 -8.16
N ALA A 51 12.57 2.56 -8.61
CA ALA A 51 12.79 1.91 -9.90
C ALA A 51 12.54 2.88 -11.06
N VAL A 52 11.47 3.68 -10.96
CA VAL A 52 11.16 4.72 -11.94
C VAL A 52 12.27 5.79 -11.97
N ALA A 53 12.71 6.26 -10.80
CA ALA A 53 13.79 7.25 -10.71
C ALA A 53 15.11 6.72 -11.29
N ALA A 54 15.43 5.45 -11.06
CA ALA A 54 16.62 4.82 -11.64
C ALA A 54 16.53 4.73 -13.18
N ALA A 55 15.38 4.31 -13.71
CA ALA A 55 15.15 4.24 -15.15
C ALA A 55 15.26 5.62 -15.82
N LEU A 56 14.72 6.67 -15.19
CA LEU A 56 14.81 8.05 -15.69
C LEU A 56 16.25 8.56 -15.71
N LYS A 57 17.05 8.26 -14.68
CA LYS A 57 18.48 8.61 -14.66
C LYS A 57 19.27 7.92 -15.77
N GLN A 58 19.00 6.64 -16.01
CA GLN A 58 19.65 5.88 -17.09
C GLN A 58 19.29 6.42 -18.46
N ALA A 59 18.01 6.76 -18.68
CA ALA A 59 17.57 7.36 -19.93
C ALA A 59 18.26 8.71 -20.17
N ALA A 60 18.36 9.57 -19.16
CA ALA A 60 19.04 10.86 -19.27
C ALA A 60 20.52 10.71 -19.67
N ALA A 61 21.22 9.75 -19.08
CA ALA A 61 22.64 9.49 -19.38
C ALA A 61 22.88 8.96 -20.81
N ALA A 62 21.86 8.45 -21.51
CA ALA A 62 21.99 8.00 -22.90
C ALA A 62 21.96 9.15 -23.93
N PHE A 63 21.67 10.39 -23.49
CA PHE A 63 21.61 11.59 -24.33
C PHE A 63 22.75 12.59 -24.05
N GLU A 64 23.73 12.23 -23.22
CA GLU A 64 25.03 12.91 -23.10
C GLU A 64 26.12 12.12 -23.84
#